data_AF-A0A317D985-F1
#
_entry.id   AF-A0A317D985-F1
#
_cell.length_a   1.000
_cell.length_b   1.000
_cell.length_c   1.000
_cell.angle_alpha   90.00
_cell.angle_beta   90.00
_cell.angle_gamma   90.00
#
_symmetry.space_group_name_H-M   'P 1'
#
loop_
_entity.id
_entity.type
_entity.pdbx_description
1 polymer ?
#
loop_
_entity_poly.entity_id
_entity_poly.type
_entity_poly.pdbx_seq_one_letter_code
_entity_poly.pdbx_strand_id
1 'polypeptide(L)'
;MRKQMEGDNQRRRTLARQAREQGRQPSEFGGSLSASKQLTSLDRGKRAGPAPAGRHKPDSTRGGPAPPQLGTPDNPRPQLSPPAGAAGVSTVGYHELVEDVRRRAGVDFKTAKVGTEATVLVLAFALEAAERQRLLAAVPASLHDVVPVDGIERHRDLPGFLAEVGRISGRTPEQARYQVEATLAALANQDGDLVESLHVPDGLRDLLNPPEAGGGLVGASTTTPTLDAAQLRAALDDLPYWAGDGDALYRVVALPPDNLDRVLARLDRLREETGRAPSIGRPEDTAAVLTVRTNQADGVTALDVDLAHRIDDAIDEVGAGMANG
;
A
#
# COMPACT_ATOMS: atom_id res chain seq x y z
N MET A 1 -0.69 -24.72 -35.05
CA MET A 1 0.23 -24.20 -34.02
C MET A 1 0.37 -25.07 -32.76
N ARG A 2 -0.60 -25.92 -32.35
CA ARG A 2 -0.45 -26.78 -31.15
C ARG A 2 0.66 -27.84 -31.25
N LYS A 3 0.87 -28.43 -32.43
CA LYS A 3 1.82 -29.54 -32.65
C LYS A 3 3.30 -29.13 -32.55
N GLN A 4 3.62 -27.84 -32.75
CA GLN A 4 4.98 -27.30 -32.60
C GLN A 4 5.34 -27.04 -31.13
N MET A 5 4.38 -26.57 -30.32
CA MET A 5 4.61 -26.32 -28.89
C MET A 5 4.86 -27.59 -28.09
N GLU A 6 4.28 -28.71 -28.49
CA GLU A 6 4.42 -29.99 -27.79
C GLU A 6 5.83 -30.59 -27.98
N GLY A 7 6.43 -30.43 -29.17
CA GLY A 7 7.80 -30.85 -29.47
C GLY A 7 8.85 -30.05 -28.69
N ASP A 8 8.66 -28.73 -28.56
CA ASP A 8 9.57 -27.87 -27.79
C ASP A 8 9.48 -28.15 -26.29
N ASN A 9 8.30 -28.49 -25.78
CA ASN A 9 8.13 -28.81 -24.36
C ASN A 9 8.76 -30.16 -23.99
N GLN A 10 8.70 -31.15 -24.90
CA GLN A 10 9.40 -32.42 -24.72
C GLN A 10 10.93 -32.23 -24.75
N ARG A 11 11.46 -31.41 -25.66
CA ARG A 11 12.91 -31.09 -25.71
C ARG A 11 13.41 -30.37 -24.45
N ARG A 12 12.60 -29.47 -23.87
CA ARG A 12 12.93 -28.81 -22.58
C ARG A 12 13.01 -29.81 -21.44
N ARG A 13 12.10 -30.79 -21.39
CA ARG A 13 12.09 -31.82 -20.34
C ARG A 13 13.29 -32.77 -20.43
N THR A 14 13.72 -33.14 -21.64
CA THR A 14 14.93 -33.97 -21.81
C THR A 14 16.21 -33.23 -21.44
N LEU A 15 16.38 -31.96 -21.87
CA LEU A 15 17.55 -31.15 -21.49
C LEU A 15 17.64 -30.92 -19.98
N ALA A 16 16.51 -30.64 -19.32
CA ALA A 16 16.47 -30.48 -17.87
C ALA A 16 16.75 -31.78 -17.10
N ARG A 17 16.48 -32.95 -17.69
CA ARG A 17 16.82 -34.25 -17.09
C ARG A 17 18.31 -34.54 -17.21
N GLN A 18 18.89 -34.30 -18.38
CA GLN A 18 20.31 -34.49 -18.65
C GLN A 18 21.21 -33.57 -17.80
N ALA A 19 20.79 -32.33 -17.54
CA ALA A 19 21.51 -31.41 -16.67
C ALA A 19 21.56 -31.88 -15.20
N ARG A 20 20.48 -32.52 -14.71
CA ARG A 20 20.43 -33.08 -13.35
C ARG A 20 21.29 -34.33 -13.22
N GLU A 21 21.32 -35.18 -14.23
CA GLU A 21 22.19 -36.37 -14.28
C GLU A 21 23.69 -36.01 -14.27
N GLN A 22 24.04 -34.81 -14.75
CA GLN A 22 25.41 -34.28 -14.72
C GLN A 22 25.73 -33.46 -13.46
N GLY A 23 24.83 -33.40 -12.47
CA GLY A 23 25.05 -32.72 -11.19
C GLY A 23 25.20 -31.19 -11.29
N ARG A 24 24.72 -30.56 -12.37
CA ARG A 24 24.89 -29.12 -12.64
C ARG A 24 23.64 -28.31 -12.34
N GLN A 25 23.82 -27.07 -11.90
CA GLN A 25 22.70 -26.19 -11.55
C GLN A 25 22.10 -25.50 -12.81
N PRO A 26 20.76 -25.34 -12.90
CA PRO A 26 20.08 -24.76 -14.07
C PRO A 26 20.48 -23.31 -14.44
N SER A 27 21.11 -22.59 -13.50
CA SER A 27 21.62 -21.22 -13.67
C SER A 27 22.87 -21.15 -14.56
N GLU A 28 23.61 -22.25 -14.71
CA GLU A 28 24.91 -22.26 -15.41
C GLU A 28 24.79 -22.31 -16.94
N PHE A 29 23.61 -22.64 -17.49
CA PHE A 29 23.39 -22.77 -18.94
C PHE A 29 22.24 -21.92 -19.49
N GLY A 30 21.75 -20.94 -18.71
CA GLY A 30 20.68 -20.04 -19.17
C GLY A 30 19.32 -20.72 -19.36
N GLY A 31 19.04 -21.79 -18.59
CA GLY A 31 17.79 -22.56 -18.66
C GLY A 31 16.52 -21.79 -18.30
N SER A 32 16.66 -20.63 -17.64
CA SER A 32 15.57 -19.72 -17.28
C SER A 32 15.35 -18.58 -18.29
N LEU A 33 16.12 -18.54 -19.38
CA LEU A 33 16.03 -17.48 -20.39
C LEU A 33 15.06 -17.86 -21.51
N SER A 34 14.36 -16.86 -22.08
CA SER A 34 13.50 -17.06 -23.25
C SER A 34 14.30 -17.60 -24.45
N ALA A 35 13.65 -18.34 -25.34
CA ALA A 35 14.32 -19.08 -26.44
C ALA A 35 15.27 -18.21 -27.28
N SER A 36 14.90 -16.94 -27.52
CA SER A 36 15.74 -15.98 -28.24
C SER A 36 17.03 -15.61 -27.49
N LYS A 37 17.00 -15.57 -26.15
CA LYS A 37 18.16 -15.26 -25.30
C LYS A 37 19.08 -16.47 -25.06
N GLN A 38 18.55 -17.70 -25.17
CA GLN A 38 19.36 -18.92 -25.09
C GLN A 38 20.30 -19.07 -26.31
N LEU A 39 19.81 -18.75 -27.51
CA LEU A 39 20.62 -18.74 -28.73
C LEU A 39 21.75 -17.69 -28.66
N THR A 40 21.48 -16.50 -28.12
CA THR A 40 22.51 -15.46 -27.92
C THR A 40 23.53 -15.84 -26.85
N SER A 41 23.13 -16.61 -25.84
CA SER A 41 24.03 -17.07 -24.77
C SER A 41 24.99 -18.17 -25.24
N LEU A 42 24.54 -19.08 -26.10
CA LEU A 42 25.40 -20.11 -26.72
C LEU A 42 26.43 -19.48 -27.67
N ASP A 43 26.08 -18.40 -28.37
CA ASP A 43 26.96 -17.73 -29.31
C ASP A 43 28.04 -16.86 -28.62
N ARG A 44 27.74 -16.38 -27.40
CA ARG A 44 28.70 -15.61 -26.58
C ARG A 44 29.84 -16.47 -26.04
N GLY A 45 29.62 -17.78 -25.86
CA GLY A 45 30.64 -18.73 -25.41
C GLY A 45 31.80 -18.98 -26.40
N LYS A 46 31.66 -18.55 -27.67
CA LYS A 46 32.70 -18.71 -28.70
C LYS A 46 33.55 -17.46 -28.94
N ARG A 47 33.30 -16.34 -28.25
CA ARG A 47 34.17 -15.16 -28.33
C ARG A 47 35.21 -15.23 -27.21
N ALA A 48 36.46 -15.42 -27.58
CA ALA A 48 37.61 -15.25 -26.69
C ALA A 48 37.68 -13.77 -26.26
N GLY A 49 37.02 -13.44 -25.15
CA GLY A 49 37.26 -12.19 -24.45
C GLY A 49 38.68 -12.18 -23.88
N PRO A 50 39.26 -10.99 -23.63
CA PRO A 50 40.58 -10.88 -23.02
C PRO A 50 40.61 -11.60 -21.67
N ALA A 51 41.77 -12.16 -21.33
CA ALA A 51 41.96 -13.00 -20.15
C ALA A 51 41.51 -12.30 -18.85
N PRO A 52 40.92 -13.03 -17.89
CA PRO A 52 40.49 -12.46 -16.62
C PRO A 52 41.69 -11.90 -15.85
N ALA A 53 41.57 -10.65 -15.38
CA ALA A 53 42.60 -9.98 -14.60
C ALA A 53 42.90 -10.78 -13.31
N GLY A 54 44.17 -11.13 -13.13
CA GLY A 54 44.66 -11.90 -12.01
C GLY A 54 44.45 -11.23 -10.65
N ARG A 55 44.46 -12.08 -9.61
CA ARG A 55 44.17 -11.74 -8.21
C ARG A 55 45.43 -11.21 -7.51
N HIS A 56 45.81 -9.95 -7.77
CA HIS A 56 46.82 -9.24 -6.96
C HIS A 56 46.48 -7.76 -6.85
N LYS A 57 46.29 -7.26 -5.61
CA LYS A 57 46.37 -5.83 -5.29
C LYS A 57 47.81 -5.37 -5.49
N PRO A 58 48.09 -4.31 -6.25
CA PRO A 58 49.34 -3.60 -6.13
C PRO A 58 49.30 -2.66 -4.92
N ASP A 59 50.42 -2.72 -4.20
CA ASP A 59 50.81 -1.95 -3.03
C ASP A 59 50.87 -0.44 -3.35
N SER A 60 50.24 0.40 -2.52
CA SER A 60 50.08 1.84 -2.74
C SER A 60 51.27 2.65 -2.20
N THR A 61 52.49 2.21 -2.48
CA THR A 61 53.70 2.85 -1.92
C THR A 61 54.85 2.92 -2.92
N ARG A 62 54.65 3.56 -4.08
CA ARG A 62 55.76 4.06 -4.90
C ARG A 62 55.29 5.21 -5.80
N GLY A 63 55.85 6.40 -5.57
CA GLY A 63 55.56 7.61 -6.32
C GLY A 63 55.73 7.44 -7.83
N GLY A 64 54.67 7.73 -8.57
CA GLY A 64 54.63 7.88 -10.02
C GLY A 64 53.84 9.16 -10.36
N PRO A 65 54.08 9.77 -11.54
CA PRO A 65 53.60 11.12 -11.86
C PRO A 65 52.07 11.21 -11.84
N ALA A 66 51.57 12.38 -11.45
CA ALA A 66 50.15 12.66 -11.27
C ALA A 66 49.31 12.36 -12.52
N PRO A 67 48.09 11.80 -12.37
CA PRO A 67 47.17 11.61 -13.49
C PRO A 67 46.70 12.97 -14.05
N PRO A 68 46.46 13.09 -15.37
CA PRO A 68 45.96 14.32 -15.97
C PRO A 68 44.56 14.65 -15.45
N GLN A 69 44.27 15.95 -15.32
CA GLN A 69 42.97 16.43 -14.86
C GLN A 69 41.85 16.02 -15.83
N LEU A 70 40.71 15.61 -15.28
CA LEU A 70 39.49 15.33 -16.04
C LEU A 70 39.13 16.55 -16.89
N GLY A 71 39.20 16.39 -18.22
CA GLY A 71 38.70 17.38 -19.15
C GLY A 71 37.18 17.54 -18.99
N THR A 72 36.74 18.79 -18.95
CA THR A 72 35.34 19.19 -19.05
C THR A 72 34.75 18.62 -20.35
N PRO A 73 33.60 17.91 -20.32
CA PRO A 73 32.98 17.42 -21.54
C PRO A 73 32.40 18.59 -22.35
N ASP A 74 32.96 18.80 -23.54
CA ASP A 74 32.67 19.91 -24.47
C ASP A 74 31.37 19.71 -25.29
N ASN A 75 30.38 18.99 -24.73
CA ASN A 75 29.08 18.81 -25.40
C ASN A 75 27.99 18.32 -24.43
N PRO A 76 27.20 19.22 -23.81
CA PRO A 76 25.97 18.81 -23.15
C PRO A 76 24.96 18.34 -24.21
N ARG A 77 24.39 17.14 -24.03
CA ARG A 77 23.25 16.66 -24.85
C ARG A 77 22.13 17.71 -24.84
N PRO A 78 21.44 17.97 -25.97
CA PRO A 78 20.29 18.86 -25.98
C PRO A 78 19.22 18.31 -25.04
N GLN A 79 18.98 19.01 -23.92
CA GLN A 79 17.79 18.77 -23.11
C GLN A 79 16.61 19.39 -23.86
N LEU A 80 15.64 18.56 -24.23
CA LEU A 80 14.36 19.02 -24.77
C LEU A 80 13.72 19.93 -23.73
N SER A 81 13.62 21.22 -24.04
CA SER A 81 12.85 22.17 -23.25
C SER A 81 11.37 21.77 -23.33
N PRO A 82 10.64 21.68 -22.19
CA PRO A 82 9.21 21.44 -22.24
C PRO A 82 8.49 22.63 -22.91
N PRO A 83 7.41 22.39 -23.65
CA PRO A 83 6.70 23.45 -24.36
C PRO A 83 6.13 24.46 -23.36
N ALA A 84 6.46 25.73 -23.58
CA ALA A 84 5.83 26.85 -22.90
C ALA A 84 4.38 26.98 -23.39
N GLY A 85 3.42 26.72 -22.51
CA GLY A 85 2.01 27.07 -22.75
C GLY A 85 0.98 26.07 -22.24
N ALA A 86 0.86 25.92 -20.91
CA ALA A 86 -0.40 25.64 -20.24
C ALA A 86 -0.28 26.13 -18.80
N ALA A 87 -1.22 26.96 -18.36
CA ALA A 87 -1.25 27.48 -17.01
C ALA A 87 -1.45 26.32 -16.01
N GLY A 88 -0.52 26.21 -15.06
CA GLY A 88 -0.73 25.71 -13.69
C GLY A 88 -1.30 24.31 -13.50
N VAL A 89 -0.59 23.27 -13.92
CA VAL A 89 -0.64 21.98 -13.21
C VAL A 89 0.81 21.61 -12.92
N SER A 90 1.22 21.73 -11.66
CA SER A 90 2.53 21.30 -11.22
C SER A 90 2.59 19.78 -11.34
N THR A 91 3.07 19.26 -12.47
CA THR A 91 3.18 17.82 -12.70
C THR A 91 4.06 17.22 -11.60
N VAL A 92 3.42 16.48 -10.72
CA VAL A 92 4.02 15.84 -9.56
C VAL A 92 5.20 14.98 -9.98
N GLY A 93 6.32 15.08 -9.26
CA GLY A 93 7.39 14.11 -9.38
C GLY A 93 6.91 12.77 -8.80
N TYR A 94 6.83 11.72 -9.62
CA TYR A 94 6.46 10.37 -9.18
C TYR A 94 7.17 9.92 -7.90
N HIS A 95 8.47 10.20 -7.81
CA HIS A 95 9.28 9.83 -6.65
C HIS A 95 8.88 10.62 -5.40
N GLU A 96 8.53 11.90 -5.55
CA GLU A 96 8.13 12.77 -4.44
C GLU A 96 6.79 12.34 -3.84
N LEU A 97 5.80 12.03 -4.69
CA LEU A 97 4.53 11.47 -4.24
C LEU A 97 4.73 10.16 -3.49
N VAL A 98 5.45 9.20 -4.09
CA VAL A 98 5.66 7.89 -3.47
C VAL A 98 6.45 8.01 -2.16
N GLU A 99 7.40 8.93 -2.07
CA GLU A 99 8.12 9.19 -0.81
C GLU A 99 7.24 9.83 0.26
N ASP A 100 6.37 10.77 -0.11
CA ASP A 100 5.44 11.35 0.85
C ASP A 100 4.46 10.29 1.38
N VAL A 101 3.94 9.44 0.48
CA VAL A 101 3.11 8.29 0.84
C VAL A 101 3.87 7.31 1.72
N ARG A 102 5.13 6.98 1.39
CA ARG A 102 5.97 6.09 2.19
C ARG A 102 6.11 6.61 3.62
N ARG A 103 6.39 7.91 3.75
CA ARG A 103 6.56 8.59 5.04
C ARG A 103 5.26 8.57 5.86
N ARG A 104 4.10 8.76 5.23
CA ARG A 104 2.77 8.75 5.88
C ARG A 104 2.28 7.35 6.25
N ALA A 105 2.51 6.37 5.38
CA ALA A 105 2.04 5.01 5.58
C ALA A 105 2.99 4.16 6.44
N GLY A 106 4.19 4.65 6.78
CA GLY A 106 5.14 3.92 7.63
C GLY A 106 5.75 2.67 6.98
N VAL A 107 5.68 2.54 5.65
CA VAL A 107 6.10 1.33 4.91
C VAL A 107 7.40 1.54 4.13
N ASP A 108 7.95 0.48 3.53
CA ASP A 108 9.07 0.61 2.59
C ASP A 108 8.63 1.18 1.24
N PHE A 109 9.58 1.72 0.46
CA PHE A 109 9.31 2.39 -0.81
C PHE A 109 8.58 1.50 -1.83
N LYS A 110 8.92 0.21 -1.91
CA LYS A 110 8.29 -0.70 -2.88
C LYS A 110 6.82 -0.91 -2.53
N THR A 111 6.53 -1.05 -1.25
CA THR A 111 5.18 -1.21 -0.70
C THR A 111 4.35 0.07 -0.88
N ALA A 112 4.94 1.24 -0.62
CA ALA A 112 4.33 2.54 -0.85
C ALA A 112 4.02 2.77 -2.34
N LYS A 113 4.97 2.44 -3.22
CA LYS A 113 4.81 2.50 -4.67
C LYS A 113 3.58 1.71 -5.13
N VAL A 114 3.56 0.42 -4.82
CA VAL A 114 2.48 -0.49 -5.27
C VAL A 114 1.13 -0.06 -4.71
N GLY A 115 1.11 0.42 -3.45
CA GLY A 115 -0.11 0.96 -2.84
C GLY A 115 -0.62 2.23 -3.50
N THR A 116 0.28 3.12 -3.88
CA THR A 116 -0.07 4.38 -4.56
C THR A 116 -0.62 4.09 -5.96
N GLU A 117 0.06 3.22 -6.72
CA GLU A 117 -0.40 2.76 -8.05
C GLU A 117 -1.81 2.14 -7.95
N ALA A 118 -2.00 1.20 -7.03
CA ALA A 118 -3.29 0.56 -6.81
C ALA A 118 -4.39 1.57 -6.45
N THR A 119 -4.11 2.50 -5.54
CA THR A 119 -5.07 3.51 -5.09
C THR A 119 -5.51 4.42 -6.22
N VAL A 120 -4.56 5.01 -6.96
CA VAL A 120 -4.85 5.93 -8.07
C VAL A 120 -5.67 5.20 -9.14
N LEU A 121 -5.31 3.96 -9.43
CA LEU A 121 -5.96 3.17 -10.46
C LEU A 121 -7.40 2.77 -10.08
N VAL A 122 -7.63 2.26 -8.86
CA VAL A 122 -8.99 1.92 -8.39
C VAL A 122 -9.85 3.17 -8.27
N LEU A 123 -9.30 4.29 -7.79
CA LEU A 123 -10.00 5.57 -7.71
C LEU A 123 -10.42 6.05 -9.11
N ALA A 124 -9.53 6.00 -10.10
CA ALA A 124 -9.85 6.34 -11.48
C ALA A 124 -11.00 5.49 -12.07
N PHE A 125 -11.12 4.22 -11.67
CA PHE A 125 -12.21 3.34 -12.09
C PHE A 125 -13.52 3.59 -11.32
N ALA A 126 -13.45 4.03 -10.07
CA ALA A 126 -14.62 4.42 -9.29
C ALA A 126 -15.26 5.72 -9.83
N LEU A 127 -14.42 6.68 -10.27
CA LEU A 127 -14.82 7.98 -10.78
C LEU A 127 -15.55 7.95 -12.13
N GLU A 128 -16.37 8.98 -12.36
CA GLU A 128 -16.98 9.26 -13.66
C GLU A 128 -15.93 9.79 -14.65
N ALA A 129 -16.27 9.81 -15.95
CA ALA A 129 -15.29 10.01 -17.01
C ALA A 129 -14.51 11.35 -16.92
N ALA A 130 -15.17 12.44 -16.51
CA ALA A 130 -14.55 13.75 -16.42
C ALA A 130 -13.58 13.83 -15.24
N GLU A 131 -13.97 13.32 -14.07
CA GLU A 131 -13.17 13.26 -12.85
C GLU A 131 -11.98 12.31 -13.02
N ARG A 132 -12.20 11.14 -13.65
CA ARG A 132 -11.13 10.20 -14.02
C ARG A 132 -10.08 10.89 -14.89
N GLN A 133 -10.51 11.61 -15.93
CA GLN A 133 -9.57 12.28 -16.83
C GLN A 133 -8.75 13.34 -16.09
N ARG A 134 -9.38 14.10 -15.17
CA ARG A 134 -8.69 15.08 -14.32
C ARG A 134 -7.65 14.42 -13.40
N LEU A 135 -8.04 13.37 -12.68
CA LEU A 135 -7.12 12.61 -11.82
C LEU A 135 -5.92 12.08 -12.60
N LEU A 136 -6.17 11.43 -13.73
CA LEU A 136 -5.10 10.82 -14.55
C LEU A 136 -4.19 11.86 -15.21
N ALA A 137 -4.70 13.07 -15.51
CA ALA A 137 -3.88 14.16 -16.02
C ALA A 137 -2.97 14.78 -14.97
N ALA A 138 -3.37 14.74 -13.69
CA ALA A 138 -2.62 15.30 -12.58
C ALA A 138 -1.55 14.34 -12.01
N VAL A 139 -1.76 13.02 -12.16
CA VAL A 139 -0.84 12.00 -11.66
C VAL A 139 0.21 11.60 -12.72
N PRO A 140 1.46 11.28 -12.32
CA PRO A 140 2.46 10.73 -13.24
C PRO A 140 1.97 9.48 -13.98
N ALA A 141 2.30 9.37 -15.27
CA ALA A 141 1.85 8.25 -16.10
C ALA A 141 2.28 6.86 -15.60
N SER A 142 3.42 6.80 -14.90
CA SER A 142 3.89 5.58 -14.26
C SER A 142 2.95 5.03 -13.19
N LEU A 143 2.02 5.84 -12.65
CA LEU A 143 1.04 5.40 -11.66
C LEU A 143 -0.20 4.73 -12.27
N HIS A 144 -0.47 4.94 -13.55
CA HIS A 144 -1.70 4.48 -14.19
C HIS A 144 -1.47 3.58 -15.42
N ASP A 145 -0.23 3.41 -15.88
CA ASP A 145 0.12 2.53 -17.01
C ASP A 145 0.17 1.04 -16.65
N VAL A 146 0.05 0.71 -15.36
CA VAL A 146 0.08 -0.66 -14.87
C VAL A 146 -1.34 -1.11 -14.55
N VAL A 147 -1.98 -1.80 -15.50
CA VAL A 147 -3.30 -2.42 -15.28
C VAL A 147 -3.13 -3.88 -14.87
N PRO A 148 -3.79 -4.35 -13.79
CA PRO A 148 -3.76 -5.75 -13.40
C PRO A 148 -4.23 -6.68 -14.52
N VAL A 149 -3.62 -7.86 -14.63
CA VAL A 149 -3.97 -8.87 -15.65
C VAL A 149 -5.43 -9.33 -15.51
N ASP A 150 -5.92 -9.42 -14.28
CA ASP A 150 -7.29 -9.85 -13.97
C ASP A 150 -8.32 -8.71 -14.10
N GLY A 151 -7.89 -7.52 -14.50
CA GLY A 151 -8.74 -6.33 -14.56
C GLY A 151 -9.00 -5.70 -13.19
N ILE A 152 -9.92 -4.75 -13.19
CA ILE A 152 -10.29 -3.94 -12.02
C ILE A 152 -11.80 -3.98 -11.87
N GLU A 153 -12.26 -4.33 -10.67
CA GLU A 153 -13.67 -4.31 -10.34
C GLU A 153 -14.09 -2.91 -9.86
N ARG A 154 -15.23 -2.42 -10.37
CA ARG A 154 -15.75 -1.10 -10.00
C ARG A 154 -16.63 -1.22 -8.76
N HIS A 155 -16.13 -0.69 -7.65
CA HIS A 155 -16.86 -0.61 -6.39
C HIS A 155 -17.23 0.85 -6.08
N ARG A 156 -18.44 1.08 -5.54
CA ARG A 156 -18.96 2.42 -5.19
C ARG A 156 -19.07 2.64 -3.68
N ASP A 157 -19.00 1.56 -2.92
CA ASP A 157 -18.95 1.51 -1.47
C ASP A 157 -17.49 1.40 -0.97
N LEU A 158 -17.25 1.87 0.26
CA LEU A 158 -15.93 1.87 0.87
C LEU A 158 -15.33 0.46 1.06
N PRO A 159 -16.08 -0.54 1.57
CA PRO A 159 -15.56 -1.89 1.71
C PRO A 159 -15.06 -2.50 0.41
N GLY A 160 -15.87 -2.47 -0.65
CA GLY A 160 -15.51 -3.00 -1.95
C GLY A 160 -14.31 -2.27 -2.55
N PHE A 161 -14.25 -0.95 -2.39
CA PHE A 161 -13.11 -0.14 -2.82
C PHE A 161 -11.81 -0.54 -2.09
N LEU A 162 -11.84 -0.64 -0.76
CA LEU A 162 -10.68 -1.01 0.04
C LEU A 162 -10.25 -2.46 -0.20
N ALA A 163 -11.20 -3.37 -0.40
CA ALA A 163 -10.94 -4.76 -0.77
C ALA A 163 -10.22 -4.84 -2.12
N GLU A 164 -10.63 -4.04 -3.11
CA GLU A 164 -10.01 -4.01 -4.43
C GLU A 164 -8.59 -3.41 -4.40
N VAL A 165 -8.38 -2.31 -3.66
CA VAL A 165 -7.03 -1.75 -3.42
C VAL A 165 -6.15 -2.76 -2.68
N GLY A 166 -6.69 -3.45 -1.68
CA GLY A 166 -6.01 -4.52 -0.95
C GLY A 166 -5.61 -5.69 -1.85
N ARG A 167 -6.51 -6.15 -2.72
CA ARG A 167 -6.28 -7.21 -3.69
C ARG A 167 -5.14 -6.86 -4.65
N ILE A 168 -5.17 -5.66 -5.24
CA ILE A 168 -4.14 -5.22 -6.20
C ILE A 168 -2.79 -4.99 -5.51
N SER A 169 -2.79 -4.45 -4.29
CA SER A 169 -1.55 -4.13 -3.56
C SER A 169 -1.01 -5.24 -2.66
N GLY A 170 -1.73 -6.36 -2.52
CA GLY A 170 -1.36 -7.48 -1.64
C GLY A 170 -1.49 -7.17 -0.15
N ARG A 171 -2.47 -6.34 0.23
CA ARG A 171 -2.69 -5.82 1.59
C ARG A 171 -4.04 -6.24 2.15
N THR A 172 -4.16 -6.24 3.48
CA THR A 172 -5.48 -6.36 4.12
C THR A 172 -6.31 -5.09 3.90
N PRO A 173 -7.65 -5.15 4.02
CA PRO A 173 -8.50 -3.96 3.88
C PRO A 173 -8.11 -2.80 4.81
N GLU A 174 -7.71 -3.11 6.05
CA GLU A 174 -7.23 -2.12 7.03
C GLU A 174 -5.97 -1.42 6.52
N GLN A 175 -4.99 -2.21 6.04
CA GLN A 175 -3.74 -1.67 5.50
C GLN A 175 -3.97 -0.88 4.22
N ALA A 176 -4.91 -1.32 3.38
CA ALA A 176 -5.33 -0.62 2.19
C ALA A 176 -5.96 0.73 2.55
N ARG A 177 -6.76 0.80 3.62
CA ARG A 177 -7.34 2.06 4.11
C ARG A 177 -6.27 3.09 4.47
N TYR A 178 -5.31 2.73 5.33
CA TYR A 178 -4.24 3.65 5.70
C TYR A 178 -3.39 4.07 4.50
N GLN A 179 -3.15 3.15 3.58
CA GLN A 179 -2.46 3.44 2.33
C GLN A 179 -3.24 4.42 1.45
N VAL A 180 -4.56 4.26 1.34
CA VAL A 180 -5.44 5.14 0.58
C VAL A 180 -5.47 6.53 1.20
N GLU A 181 -5.69 6.63 2.50
CA GLU A 181 -5.69 7.91 3.24
C GLU A 181 -4.33 8.63 3.08
N ALA A 182 -3.22 7.90 3.19
CA ALA A 182 -1.88 8.44 2.95
C ALA A 182 -1.69 8.95 1.50
N THR A 183 -2.19 8.21 0.50
CA THR A 183 -2.14 8.60 -0.91
C THR A 183 -3.00 9.84 -1.19
N LEU A 184 -4.23 9.88 -0.69
CA LEU A 184 -5.13 11.03 -0.87
C LEU A 184 -4.57 12.27 -0.17
N ALA A 185 -4.02 12.12 1.03
CA ALA A 185 -3.38 13.23 1.74
C ALA A 185 -2.11 13.72 1.02
N ALA A 186 -1.31 12.82 0.44
CA ALA A 186 -0.14 13.22 -0.35
C ALA A 186 -0.55 13.97 -1.62
N LEU A 187 -1.61 13.52 -2.31
CA LEU A 187 -2.19 14.23 -3.45
C LEU A 187 -2.72 15.61 -3.05
N ALA A 188 -3.48 15.71 -1.95
CA ALA A 188 -4.04 16.97 -1.48
C ALA A 188 -2.96 17.99 -1.06
N ASN A 189 -1.83 17.53 -0.52
CA ASN A 189 -0.71 18.42 -0.20
C ASN A 189 0.00 18.97 -1.43
N GLN A 190 -0.10 18.28 -2.56
CA GLN A 190 0.50 18.71 -3.82
C GLN A 190 -0.46 19.57 -4.65
N ASP A 191 -1.74 19.16 -4.69
CA ASP A 191 -2.81 19.81 -5.43
C ASP A 191 -4.13 19.64 -4.66
N GLY A 192 -4.40 20.59 -3.75
CA GLY A 192 -5.62 20.59 -2.93
C GLY A 192 -6.88 20.77 -3.77
N ASP A 193 -6.82 21.67 -4.76
CA ASP A 193 -7.92 21.96 -5.68
C ASP A 193 -8.33 20.70 -6.47
N LEU A 194 -7.36 19.86 -6.87
CA LEU A 194 -7.65 18.57 -7.48
C LEU A 194 -8.54 17.73 -6.57
N VAL A 195 -8.09 17.47 -5.34
CA VAL A 195 -8.78 16.57 -4.40
C VAL A 195 -10.15 17.11 -4.03
N GLU A 196 -10.29 18.43 -3.80
CA GLU A 196 -11.58 19.08 -3.55
C GLU A 196 -12.54 18.98 -4.74
N SER A 197 -12.02 18.95 -5.97
CA SER A 197 -12.84 18.85 -7.19
C SER A 197 -13.27 17.41 -7.54
N LEU A 198 -12.72 16.39 -6.88
CA LEU A 198 -13.03 14.98 -7.14
C LEU A 198 -14.38 14.62 -6.51
N HIS A 199 -15.39 14.52 -7.36
CA HIS A 199 -16.69 14.00 -6.95
C HIS A 199 -16.65 12.48 -6.88
N VAL A 200 -16.34 11.95 -5.69
CA VAL A 200 -16.39 10.51 -5.42
C VAL A 200 -17.82 10.04 -5.12
N PRO A 201 -18.14 8.76 -5.39
CA PRO A 201 -19.37 8.13 -4.91
C PRO A 201 -19.61 8.37 -3.41
N ASP A 202 -20.87 8.49 -3.00
CA ASP A 202 -21.25 8.81 -1.62
C ASP A 202 -20.59 7.90 -0.58
N GLY A 203 -20.49 6.61 -0.89
CA GLY A 203 -19.84 5.62 -0.03
C GLY A 203 -18.33 5.86 0.18
N LEU A 204 -17.66 6.67 -0.64
CA LEU A 204 -16.23 6.98 -0.53
C LEU A 204 -15.96 8.38 0.03
N ARG A 205 -16.99 9.19 0.32
CA ARG A 205 -16.80 10.57 0.80
C ARG A 205 -16.05 10.64 2.12
N ASP A 206 -16.23 9.65 2.98
CA ASP A 206 -15.53 9.51 4.27
C ASP A 206 -14.00 9.42 4.12
N LEU A 207 -13.48 9.05 2.94
CA LEU A 207 -12.04 9.03 2.65
C LEU A 207 -11.48 10.42 2.30
N LEU A 208 -12.30 11.31 1.75
CA LEU A 208 -11.89 12.65 1.32
C LEU A 208 -12.11 13.71 2.41
N ASN A 209 -13.13 13.51 3.24
CA ASN A 209 -13.45 14.38 4.36
C ASN A 209 -13.35 13.57 5.66
N PRO A 210 -12.14 13.29 6.16
CA PRO A 210 -12.00 12.77 7.52
C PRO A 210 -12.67 13.76 8.49
N PRO A 211 -13.34 13.31 9.55
CA PRO A 211 -13.96 14.20 10.54
C PRO A 211 -12.92 15.17 11.09
N GLU A 212 -13.32 16.42 11.35
CA GLU A 212 -12.42 17.45 11.87
C GLU A 212 -11.68 16.91 13.11
N ALA A 213 -10.37 16.74 12.96
CA ALA A 213 -9.49 16.41 14.06
C ALA A 213 -9.64 17.50 15.12
N GLY A 214 -9.99 17.10 16.35
CA GLY A 214 -9.97 17.99 17.51
C GLY A 214 -8.63 18.73 17.56
N GLY A 215 -8.70 20.05 17.32
CA GLY A 215 -7.57 20.89 16.99
C GLY A 215 -6.44 20.85 18.02
N GLY A 216 -5.27 20.40 17.55
CA GLY A 216 -3.98 20.56 18.21
C GLY A 216 -2.99 21.15 17.21
N LEU A 217 -2.37 22.26 17.58
CA LEU A 217 -1.49 23.07 16.76
C LEU A 217 -0.16 22.35 16.45
N VAL A 218 0.27 22.49 15.17
CA VAL A 218 1.63 22.41 14.60
C VAL A 218 2.15 21.06 14.05
N GLY A 219 2.31 21.05 12.72
CA GLY A 219 3.60 20.77 12.05
C GLY A 219 3.79 19.35 11.51
N ALA A 220 3.78 19.21 10.18
CA ALA A 220 4.50 18.23 9.34
C ALA A 220 4.83 16.82 9.92
N SER A 221 4.00 16.28 10.80
CA SER A 221 4.17 14.96 11.40
C SER A 221 3.23 13.99 10.71
N THR A 222 3.85 12.99 10.10
CA THR A 222 3.28 11.98 9.22
C THR A 222 2.85 10.73 9.98
N THR A 223 2.37 10.89 11.20
CA THR A 223 1.78 9.84 12.03
C THR A 223 0.36 10.28 12.36
N THR A 224 -0.61 9.36 12.28
CA THR A 224 -1.97 9.61 12.78
C THR A 224 -1.84 10.20 14.18
N PRO A 225 -2.37 11.41 14.44
CA PRO A 225 -2.14 12.10 15.69
C PRO A 225 -2.70 11.26 16.84
N THR A 226 -1.87 10.99 17.83
CA THR A 226 -2.27 10.32 19.06
C THR A 226 -2.94 11.33 19.99
N LEU A 227 -3.88 10.85 20.79
CA LEU A 227 -4.53 11.62 21.84
C LEU A 227 -3.54 11.82 22.98
N ASP A 228 -3.42 13.06 23.44
CA ASP A 228 -2.74 13.33 24.70
C ASP A 228 -3.58 12.83 25.90
N ALA A 229 -2.99 12.85 27.10
CA ALA A 229 -3.66 12.36 28.30
C ALA A 229 -4.89 13.19 28.72
N ALA A 230 -5.05 14.43 28.27
CA ALA A 230 -6.23 15.24 28.53
C ALA A 230 -7.36 14.86 27.55
N GLN A 231 -7.03 14.74 26.27
CA GLN A 231 -7.93 14.34 25.21
C GLN A 231 -8.45 12.91 25.41
N LEU A 232 -7.58 11.96 25.77
CA LEU A 232 -7.97 10.58 26.05
C LEU A 232 -8.96 10.52 27.21
N ARG A 233 -8.74 11.29 28.28
CA ARG A 233 -9.66 11.34 29.42
C ARG A 233 -11.03 11.89 29.00
N ALA A 234 -11.06 12.99 28.25
CA ALA A 234 -12.29 13.56 27.75
C ALA A 234 -13.04 12.58 26.83
N ALA A 235 -12.33 11.84 25.98
CA ALA A 235 -12.94 10.80 25.13
C ALA A 235 -13.50 9.63 25.95
N LEU A 236 -12.81 9.21 27.01
CA LEU A 236 -13.30 8.17 27.92
C LEU A 236 -14.51 8.60 28.75
N ASP A 237 -14.68 9.90 29.00
CA ASP A 237 -15.88 10.42 29.67
C ASP A 237 -17.16 10.14 28.85
N ASP A 238 -17.04 10.09 27.52
CA ASP A 238 -18.13 9.77 26.57
C ASP A 238 -18.24 8.26 26.24
N LEU A 239 -17.35 7.42 26.77
CA LEU A 239 -17.30 5.98 26.53
C LEU A 239 -17.40 5.19 27.85
N PRO A 240 -18.59 5.15 28.50
CA PRO A 240 -18.73 4.67 29.87
C PRO A 240 -18.45 3.17 30.06
N TYR A 241 -18.47 2.39 28.98
CA TYR A 241 -18.15 0.95 29.00
C TYR A 241 -16.69 0.64 28.68
N TRP A 242 -15.90 1.66 28.37
CA TRP A 242 -14.50 1.51 27.97
C TRP A 242 -13.57 1.96 29.09
N ALA A 243 -12.44 1.27 29.18
CA ALA A 243 -11.25 1.74 29.85
C ALA A 243 -10.17 1.97 28.79
N GLY A 244 -9.15 2.75 29.11
CA GLY A 244 -8.06 2.95 28.18
C GLY A 244 -6.86 3.62 28.82
N ASP A 245 -5.72 3.45 28.16
CA ASP A 245 -4.49 4.15 28.45
C ASP A 245 -3.93 4.75 27.15
N GLY A 246 -2.70 5.27 27.19
CA GLY A 246 -2.06 5.85 26.02
C GLY A 246 -1.88 4.85 24.87
N ASP A 247 -1.96 3.54 25.12
CA ASP A 247 -1.62 2.49 24.16
C ASP A 247 -2.85 1.87 23.48
N ALA A 248 -3.96 1.69 24.22
CA ALA A 248 -5.19 1.11 23.68
C ALA A 248 -6.45 1.43 24.50
N LEU A 249 -7.60 1.21 23.87
CA LEU A 249 -8.91 1.16 24.53
C LEU A 249 -9.36 -0.29 24.71
N TYR A 250 -10.01 -0.57 25.83
CA TYR A 250 -10.45 -1.89 26.25
C TYR A 250 -11.91 -1.86 26.71
N ARG A 251 -12.70 -2.85 26.28
CA ARG A 251 -14.06 -3.09 26.78
C ARG A 251 -14.24 -4.57 27.09
N VAL A 252 -14.82 -4.86 28.24
CA VAL A 252 -15.23 -6.23 28.61
C VAL A 252 -16.72 -6.38 28.33
N VAL A 253 -17.07 -7.37 27.52
CA VAL A 253 -18.45 -7.75 27.23
C VAL A 253 -18.73 -9.08 27.92
N ALA A 254 -19.57 -9.05 28.95
CA ALA A 254 -19.99 -10.24 29.70
C ALA A 254 -21.47 -10.53 29.43
N LEU A 255 -21.74 -11.63 28.73
CA LEU A 255 -23.09 -12.00 28.28
C LEU A 255 -23.25 -13.53 28.31
N PRO A 256 -24.49 -14.06 28.40
CA PRO A 256 -24.75 -15.47 28.14
C PRO A 256 -24.16 -15.90 26.78
N PRO A 257 -23.69 -17.16 26.62
CA PRO A 257 -22.90 -17.57 25.45
C PRO A 257 -23.58 -17.28 24.11
N ASP A 258 -24.87 -17.62 23.99
CA ASP A 258 -25.64 -17.40 22.75
C ASP A 258 -25.76 -15.91 22.39
N ASN A 259 -25.84 -15.04 23.39
CA ASN A 259 -25.91 -13.58 23.18
C ASN A 259 -24.54 -13.01 22.84
N LEU A 260 -23.49 -13.53 23.48
CA LEU A 260 -22.12 -13.16 23.17
C LEU A 260 -21.77 -13.52 21.73
N ASP A 261 -22.11 -14.73 21.28
CA ASP A 261 -21.84 -15.17 19.92
C ASP A 261 -22.57 -14.30 18.87
N ARG A 262 -23.79 -13.83 19.17
CA ARG A 262 -24.51 -12.86 18.31
C ARG A 262 -23.80 -11.51 18.23
N VAL A 263 -23.31 -11.00 19.37
CA VAL A 263 -22.51 -9.77 19.41
C VAL A 263 -21.24 -9.95 18.57
N LEU A 264 -20.51 -11.04 18.76
CA LEU A 264 -19.28 -11.32 18.01
C LEU A 264 -19.54 -11.39 16.50
N ALA A 265 -20.62 -12.05 16.09
CA ALA A 265 -21.03 -12.09 14.68
C ALA A 265 -21.38 -10.70 14.11
N ARG A 266 -22.00 -9.81 14.92
CA ARG A 266 -22.25 -8.43 14.50
C ARG A 266 -20.96 -7.62 14.37
N LEU A 267 -19.98 -7.83 15.26
CA LEU A 267 -18.67 -7.20 15.17
C LEU A 267 -17.86 -7.71 13.97
N ASP A 268 -17.99 -8.98 13.60
CA ASP A 268 -17.43 -9.50 12.35
C ASP A 268 -18.03 -8.82 11.12
N ARG A 269 -19.35 -8.56 11.11
CA ARG A 269 -19.99 -7.75 10.05
C ARG A 269 -19.53 -6.30 10.05
N LEU A 270 -19.34 -5.70 11.23
CA LEU A 270 -18.80 -4.35 11.34
C LEU A 270 -17.40 -4.25 10.71
N ARG A 271 -16.58 -5.31 10.83
CA ARG A 271 -15.29 -5.42 10.13
C ARG A 271 -15.47 -5.34 8.62
N GLU A 272 -16.44 -6.07 8.08
CA GLU A 272 -16.74 -6.07 6.65
C GLU A 272 -17.25 -4.69 6.19
N GLU A 273 -18.07 -4.02 6.98
CA GLU A 273 -18.68 -2.72 6.66
C GLU A 273 -17.70 -1.53 6.76
N THR A 274 -16.77 -1.57 7.70
CA THR A 274 -15.90 -0.43 8.01
C THR A 274 -14.43 -0.65 7.68
N GLY A 275 -14.06 -1.91 7.39
CA GLY A 275 -12.68 -2.32 7.22
C GLY A 275 -11.86 -2.19 8.51
N ARG A 276 -12.52 -2.18 9.68
CA ARG A 276 -11.85 -2.12 10.99
C ARG A 276 -12.68 -2.82 12.06
N ALA A 277 -11.99 -3.46 13.00
CA ALA A 277 -12.60 -4.19 14.10
C ALA A 277 -11.68 -4.18 15.33
N PRO A 278 -12.23 -4.39 16.53
CA PRO A 278 -11.41 -4.64 17.71
C PRO A 278 -10.67 -5.97 17.56
N SER A 279 -9.52 -6.09 18.21
CA SER A 279 -8.97 -7.39 18.56
C SER A 279 -9.84 -8.00 19.67
N ILE A 280 -10.17 -9.29 19.54
CA ILE A 280 -11.09 -9.97 20.44
C ILE A 280 -10.37 -11.12 21.14
N GLY A 281 -10.23 -11.00 22.46
CA GLY A 281 -9.84 -12.11 23.33
C GLY A 281 -11.07 -12.74 23.99
N ARG A 282 -11.16 -14.07 24.03
CA ARG A 282 -12.18 -14.80 24.81
C ARG A 282 -11.50 -15.51 25.98
N PRO A 283 -11.39 -14.87 27.15
CA PRO A 283 -10.89 -15.55 28.34
C PRO A 283 -11.83 -16.67 28.81
N GLU A 284 -13.14 -16.51 28.59
CA GLU A 284 -14.19 -17.45 28.99
C GLU A 284 -15.33 -17.48 27.96
N ASP A 285 -16.19 -18.50 28.02
CA ASP A 285 -17.31 -18.64 27.07
C ASP A 285 -18.36 -17.53 27.22
N THR A 286 -18.43 -16.89 28.39
CA THR A 286 -19.38 -15.82 28.73
C THR A 286 -18.77 -14.42 28.72
N ALA A 287 -17.50 -14.31 28.35
CA ALA A 287 -16.78 -13.03 28.37
C ALA A 287 -15.90 -12.84 27.13
N ALA A 288 -15.94 -11.65 26.55
CA ALA A 288 -15.00 -11.20 25.54
C ALA A 288 -14.34 -9.90 25.97
N VAL A 289 -13.05 -9.77 25.68
CA VAL A 289 -12.27 -8.55 25.83
C VAL A 289 -12.04 -7.97 24.45
N LEU A 290 -12.62 -6.80 24.20
CA LEU A 290 -12.43 -6.03 22.98
C LEU A 290 -11.28 -5.07 23.22
N THR A 291 -10.28 -5.08 22.34
CA THR A 291 -9.13 -4.17 22.38
C THR A 291 -9.08 -3.37 21.08
N VAL A 292 -9.09 -2.04 21.18
CA VAL A 292 -9.03 -1.12 20.05
C VAL A 292 -7.73 -0.34 20.12
N ARG A 293 -6.94 -0.44 19.05
CA ARG A 293 -5.71 0.35 18.88
C ARG A 293 -5.37 0.52 17.40
N THR A 294 -4.69 1.60 17.10
CA THR A 294 -4.15 1.88 15.77
C THR A 294 -2.72 1.35 15.68
N ASN A 295 -2.50 0.29 14.89
CA ASN A 295 -1.19 -0.40 14.83
C ASN A 295 -0.05 0.43 14.21
N GLN A 296 -0.35 1.55 13.54
CA GLN A 296 0.66 2.43 12.93
C GLN A 296 0.90 3.70 13.75
N ALA A 297 0.20 3.86 14.88
CA ALA A 297 0.40 4.95 15.82
C ALA A 297 1.03 4.39 17.09
N ASP A 298 1.94 5.16 17.69
CA ASP A 298 2.51 4.87 19.01
C ASP A 298 1.56 5.34 20.12
N GLY A 299 0.26 5.05 19.97
CA GLY A 299 -0.77 5.33 20.96
C GLY A 299 -2.20 5.38 20.42
N VAL A 300 -3.15 5.67 21.32
CA VAL A 300 -4.57 5.82 20.99
C VAL A 300 -4.79 7.05 20.13
N THR A 301 -5.59 6.91 19.09
CA THR A 301 -5.93 7.98 18.14
C THR A 301 -7.43 8.30 18.20
N ALA A 302 -7.85 9.43 17.60
CA ALA A 302 -9.26 9.75 17.44
C ALA A 302 -10.03 8.62 16.69
N LEU A 303 -9.36 7.96 15.74
CA LEU A 303 -9.94 6.83 15.03
C LEU A 303 -10.28 5.68 16.00
N ASP A 304 -9.46 5.43 17.02
CA ASP A 304 -9.73 4.39 18.03
C ASP A 304 -11.00 4.70 18.83
N VAL A 305 -11.23 5.97 19.17
CA VAL A 305 -12.44 6.45 19.85
C VAL A 305 -13.68 6.29 18.94
N ASP A 306 -13.58 6.66 17.67
CA ASP A 306 -14.67 6.48 16.71
C ASP A 306 -15.06 5.00 16.55
N LEU A 307 -14.08 4.11 16.54
CA LEU A 307 -14.35 2.67 16.48
C LEU A 307 -15.02 2.18 17.77
N ALA A 308 -14.62 2.68 18.93
CA ALA A 308 -15.24 2.35 20.22
C ALA A 308 -16.73 2.73 20.24
N HIS A 309 -17.10 3.92 19.75
CA HIS A 309 -18.51 4.30 19.60
C HIS A 309 -19.29 3.38 18.66
N ARG A 310 -18.74 3.06 17.48
CA ARG A 310 -19.40 2.15 16.54
C ARG A 310 -19.59 0.74 17.09
N ILE A 311 -18.64 0.28 17.91
CA ILE A 311 -18.76 -1.00 18.62
C ILE A 311 -19.90 -0.93 19.64
N ASP A 312 -20.03 0.18 20.37
CA ASP A 312 -21.13 0.40 21.31
C ASP A 312 -22.48 0.37 20.59
N ASP A 313 -22.63 1.11 19.49
CA ASP A 313 -23.84 1.12 18.66
C ASP A 313 -24.19 -0.28 18.14
N ALA A 314 -23.18 -1.03 17.67
CA ALA A 314 -23.36 -2.39 17.17
C ALA A 314 -23.79 -3.37 18.28
N ILE A 315 -23.28 -3.21 19.50
CA ILE A 315 -23.66 -4.03 20.66
C ILE A 315 -25.09 -3.66 21.10
N ASP A 316 -25.42 -2.38 21.13
CA ASP A 316 -26.75 -1.90 21.50
C ASP A 316 -27.82 -2.30 20.48
N GLU A 317 -27.49 -2.35 19.20
CA GLU A 317 -28.36 -2.88 18.13
C GLU A 317 -28.74 -4.35 18.41
N VAL A 318 -27.75 -5.18 18.75
CA VAL A 318 -28.00 -6.58 19.14
C VAL A 318 -28.79 -6.64 20.45
N GLY A 319 -28.46 -5.76 21.41
CA GLY A 319 -29.17 -5.56 22.67
C GLY A 319 -30.67 -5.30 22.51
N ALA A 320 -31.03 -4.34 21.66
CA ALA A 320 -32.42 -4.00 21.35
C ALA A 320 -33.16 -5.14 20.64
N GLY A 321 -32.43 -5.96 19.86
CA GLY A 321 -32.96 -7.18 19.26
C GLY A 321 -33.22 -8.33 20.26
N MET A 322 -32.59 -8.30 21.44
CA MET A 322 -32.77 -9.32 22.49
C MET A 322 -33.94 -9.02 23.44
N ALA A 323 -34.33 -7.75 23.61
CA ALA A 323 -35.47 -7.37 24.46
C ALA A 323 -36.84 -7.58 23.76
N ASN A 324 -36.83 -7.77 22.44
CA ASN A 324 -38.04 -7.84 21.59
C ASN A 324 -38.35 -9.25 21.04
N GLY A 325 -37.66 -10.30 21.53
CA GLY A 325 -37.88 -11.70 21.16
C GLY A 325 -38.35 -12.55 22.34
#